data_AF-A0A847UYM3-F1
#
_entry.id   AF-A0A847UYM3-F1
#
_cell.length_a   1.000
_cell.length_b   1.000
_cell.length_c   1.000
_cell.angle_alpha   90.00
_cell.angle_beta   90.00
_cell.angle_gamma   90.00
#
_symmetry.space_group_name_H-M   'P 1'
#
loop_
_entity.id
_entity.type
_entity.pdbx_description
1 polymer ?
#
loop_
_entity_poly.entity_id
_entity_poly.type
_entity_poly.pdbx_seq_one_letter_code
_entity_poly.pdbx_strand_id
1 'polypeptide(L)'
;MLQNALKPVLNGFKLMASEAKWVVIKCLRSWEIRQLRKRLGEELQTLGKAFADAQSRAELFDPTTSDNDLILKQISFLQQEIDHLEKELAATRAEYVHNRSGDSEA
;
A
#
# COMPACT_ATOMS: atom_id res chain seq x y z
N MET A 1 23.83 -16.89 38.91
CA MET A 1 22.41 -17.14 38.57
C MET A 1 21.72 -15.93 37.90
N LEU A 2 21.95 -14.67 38.32
CA LEU A 2 21.34 -13.49 37.67
C LEU A 2 21.71 -13.29 36.18
N GLN A 3 22.95 -13.61 35.78
CA GLN A 3 23.40 -13.43 34.38
C GLN A 3 22.69 -14.36 33.38
N ASN A 4 22.11 -15.48 33.83
CA ASN A 4 21.38 -16.41 32.97
C ASN A 4 19.92 -16.01 32.76
N ALA A 5 19.34 -15.20 33.65
CA ALA A 5 17.97 -14.69 33.54
C ALA A 5 17.86 -13.41 32.69
N LEU A 6 18.96 -12.64 32.57
CA LEU A 6 19.01 -11.41 31.77
C LEU A 6 18.92 -11.66 30.25
N LYS A 7 19.51 -12.76 29.76
CA LYS A 7 19.51 -13.12 28.33
C LYS A 7 18.10 -13.30 27.74
N PRO A 8 17.19 -14.10 28.35
CA PRO A 8 15.84 -14.25 27.81
C PRO A 8 15.01 -12.95 27.88
N VAL A 9 15.22 -12.11 28.90
CA VAL A 9 14.55 -10.80 29.00
C VAL A 9 15.01 -9.85 27.89
N LEU A 10 16.32 -9.77 27.63
CA LEU A 10 16.87 -8.97 26.54
C LEU A 10 16.42 -9.47 25.16
N ASN A 11 16.38 -10.79 24.95
CA ASN A 11 15.86 -11.37 23.71
C ASN A 11 14.37 -11.08 23.53
N GLY A 12 13.57 -11.16 24.59
CA GLY A 12 12.16 -10.78 24.57
C GLY A 12 11.96 -9.30 24.20
N PHE A 13 12.78 -8.41 24.75
CA PHE A 13 12.73 -6.99 24.40
C PHE A 13 13.17 -6.73 22.95
N LYS A 14 14.21 -7.41 22.47
CA LYS A 14 14.67 -7.32 21.07
C LYS A 14 13.57 -7.75 20.10
N LEU A 15 12.83 -8.81 20.44
CA LEU A 15 11.66 -9.27 19.68
C LEU A 15 10.55 -8.22 19.70
N MET A 16 10.20 -7.67 20.86
CA MET A 16 9.16 -6.63 20.94
C MET A 16 9.54 -5.38 20.14
N ALA A 17 10.81 -4.97 20.18
CA ALA A 17 11.29 -3.83 19.40
C ALA A 17 11.24 -4.10 17.89
N SER A 18 11.54 -5.32 17.46
CA SER A 18 11.48 -5.71 16.05
C SER A 18 10.03 -5.73 15.56
N GLU A 19 9.10 -6.30 16.33
CA GLU A 19 7.66 -6.25 16.03
C GLU A 19 7.12 -4.82 16.00
N ALA A 20 7.51 -3.97 16.95
CA ALA A 20 7.11 -2.56 16.96
C ALA A 20 7.58 -1.84 15.69
N LYS A 21 8.83 -2.07 15.26
CA LYS A 21 9.36 -1.54 14.00
C LYS A 21 8.53 -2.02 12.81
N TRP A 22 8.19 -3.30 12.75
CA TRP A 22 7.36 -3.84 11.68
C TRP A 22 5.96 -3.22 11.65
N VAL A 23 5.32 -3.05 12.81
CA VAL A 23 4.02 -2.39 12.92
C VAL A 23 4.08 -0.95 12.38
N VAL A 24 5.13 -0.19 12.72
CA VAL A 24 5.31 1.17 12.21
C VAL A 24 5.45 1.18 10.68
N ILE A 25 6.30 0.31 10.11
CA ILE A 25 6.48 0.20 8.65
C ILE A 25 5.15 -0.16 7.97
N LYS A 26 4.44 -1.16 8.52
CA LYS A 26 3.13 -1.59 8.01
C LYS A 26 2.12 -0.44 8.04
N CYS A 27 2.08 0.35 9.11
CA CYS A 27 1.18 1.49 9.22
C CYS A 27 1.50 2.55 8.16
N LEU A 28 2.78 2.90 7.96
CA LEU A 28 3.20 3.86 6.94
C LEU A 28 2.83 3.40 5.53
N ARG A 29 3.15 2.14 5.17
CA ARG A 29 2.81 1.56 3.87
C ARG A 29 1.29 1.46 3.65
N SER A 30 0.55 1.07 4.67
CA SER A 30 -0.92 1.02 4.60
C SER A 30 -1.53 2.41 4.42
N TRP A 31 -0.90 3.43 5.02
CA TRP A 31 -1.33 4.82 4.87
C TRP A 31 -1.05 5.35 3.46
N GLU A 32 0.13 5.05 2.90
CA GLU A 32 0.48 5.34 1.50
C GLU A 32 -0.53 4.72 0.52
N ILE A 33 -0.83 3.42 0.66
CA ILE A 33 -1.85 2.73 -0.15
C ILE A 33 -3.23 3.40 0.00
N ARG A 34 -3.60 3.79 1.23
CA ARG A 34 -4.87 4.48 1.48
C ARG A 34 -4.94 5.84 0.80
N GLN A 35 -3.82 6.57 0.76
CA GLN A 35 -3.74 7.85 0.06
C GLN A 35 -3.89 7.66 -1.45
N LEU A 36 -3.22 6.67 -2.04
CA LEU A 36 -3.35 6.35 -3.46
C LEU A 36 -4.78 5.92 -3.82
N ARG A 37 -5.42 5.09 -2.99
CA ARG A 37 -6.83 4.71 -3.16
C ARG A 37 -7.77 5.91 -3.10
N LYS A 38 -7.50 6.87 -2.22
CA LYS A 38 -8.27 8.13 -2.15
C LYS A 38 -8.14 8.89 -3.47
N ARG A 39 -6.92 9.06 -3.97
CA ARG A 39 -6.66 9.74 -5.25
C ARG A 39 -7.33 9.01 -6.42
N LEU A 40 -7.29 7.67 -6.44
CA LEU A 40 -8.00 6.87 -7.45
C LEU A 40 -9.51 7.14 -7.45
N GLY A 41 -10.12 7.28 -6.26
CA GLY A 41 -11.52 7.65 -6.13
C GLY A 41 -11.82 9.05 -6.68
N GLU A 42 -10.91 10.01 -6.46
CA GLU A 42 -11.03 11.38 -7.00
C GLU A 42 -10.96 11.40 -8.53
N GLU A 43 -10.05 10.63 -9.15
CA GLU A 43 -9.94 10.52 -10.61
C GLU A 43 -11.17 9.83 -11.22
N LEU A 44 -11.67 8.75 -10.62
CA LEU A 44 -12.90 8.07 -11.06
C LEU A 44 -14.12 9.00 -10.96
N GLN A 45 -14.21 9.79 -9.90
CA GLN A 45 -15.29 10.76 -9.75
C GLN A 45 -15.20 11.87 -10.81
N THR A 46 -13.99 12.30 -11.14
CA THR A 46 -13.75 13.31 -12.19
C THR A 46 -14.15 12.78 -13.56
N LEU A 47 -13.78 11.53 -13.89
CA LEU A 47 -14.20 10.87 -15.11
C LEU A 47 -15.73 10.72 -15.18
N GLY A 48 -16.35 10.32 -14.07
CA GLY A 48 -17.81 10.19 -13.98
C GLY A 48 -18.55 11.51 -14.18
N LYS A 49 -17.99 12.63 -13.69
CA LYS A 49 -18.53 13.98 -13.95
C LYS A 49 -18.40 14.35 -15.42
N ALA A 50 -17.25 14.10 -16.05
CA ALA A 50 -17.06 14.36 -17.48
C ALA A 50 -18.04 13.57 -18.35
N PHE A 51 -18.31 12.31 -17.98
CA PHE A 51 -19.32 11.48 -18.63
C PHE A 51 -20.75 12.03 -18.44
N ALA A 52 -21.10 12.41 -17.20
CA ALA A 52 -22.42 12.99 -16.91
C ALA A 52 -22.64 14.32 -17.64
N ASP A 53 -21.60 15.17 -17.74
CA ASP A 53 -21.64 16.43 -18.46
C ASP A 53 -21.85 16.19 -19.97
N ALA A 54 -21.12 15.25 -20.59
CA ALA A 54 -21.34 14.88 -21.98
C ALA A 54 -22.78 14.40 -22.23
N GLN A 55 -23.30 13.54 -21.34
CA GLN A 55 -24.68 13.07 -21.41
C GLN A 55 -25.70 14.21 -21.27
N SER A 56 -25.47 15.17 -20.37
CA SER A 56 -26.35 16.33 -20.17
C SER A 56 -26.44 17.24 -21.39
N ARG A 57 -25.36 17.29 -22.20
CA ARG A 57 -25.27 18.07 -23.44
C ARG A 57 -25.74 17.29 -24.67
N ALA A 58 -26.18 16.05 -24.50
CA ALA A 58 -26.46 15.11 -25.59
C ALA A 58 -25.25 14.89 -26.53
N GLU A 59 -24.04 15.05 -26.00
CA GLU A 59 -22.78 14.78 -26.69
C GLU A 59 -22.33 13.34 -26.41
N LEU A 60 -21.63 12.74 -27.37
CA LEU A 60 -20.98 11.46 -27.16
C LEU A 60 -19.75 11.67 -26.27
N PHE A 61 -19.68 10.93 -25.17
CA PHE A 61 -18.47 10.89 -24.36
C PHE A 61 -17.33 10.28 -25.19
N ASP A 62 -16.31 11.08 -25.45
CA ASP A 62 -15.11 10.63 -26.16
C ASP A 62 -13.97 10.40 -25.15
N PRO A 63 -13.57 9.14 -24.91
CA PRO A 63 -12.46 8.80 -24.02
C PRO A 63 -11.09 9.26 -24.56
N THR A 64 -11.00 9.62 -25.84
CA THR A 64 -9.74 10.00 -26.50
C THR A 64 -9.45 11.50 -26.46
N THR A 65 -10.39 12.30 -25.93
CA THR A 65 -10.09 13.71 -25.63
C THR A 65 -8.92 13.79 -24.65
N SER A 66 -8.07 14.83 -24.78
CA SER A 66 -6.81 14.88 -24.02
C SER A 66 -7.01 14.75 -22.52
N ASP A 67 -8.10 15.31 -22.01
CA ASP A 67 -8.41 15.32 -20.58
C ASP A 67 -8.90 13.94 -20.12
N ASN A 68 -9.78 13.29 -20.87
CA ASN A 68 -10.28 11.95 -20.54
C ASN A 68 -9.18 10.89 -20.68
N ASP A 69 -8.35 10.97 -21.72
CA ASP A 69 -7.21 10.07 -21.92
C ASP A 69 -6.19 10.20 -20.77
N LEU A 70 -5.92 11.43 -20.32
CA LEU A 70 -5.04 11.66 -19.18
C LEU A 70 -5.62 11.05 -17.89
N ILE A 71 -6.90 11.26 -17.61
CA ILE A 71 -7.57 10.70 -16.41
C ILE A 71 -7.55 9.17 -16.45
N LEU A 72 -7.84 8.57 -17.61
CA LEU A 72 -7.79 7.11 -17.79
C LEU A 72 -6.39 6.54 -17.56
N LYS A 73 -5.35 7.22 -18.07
CA LYS A 73 -3.95 6.86 -17.80
C LYS A 73 -3.63 6.94 -16.32
N GLN A 74 -4.04 8.02 -15.63
CA GLN A 74 -3.82 8.18 -14.19
C GLN A 74 -4.54 7.10 -13.37
N ILE A 75 -5.78 6.78 -13.71
CA ILE A 75 -6.53 5.66 -13.09
C ILE A 75 -5.76 4.35 -13.27
N SER A 76 -5.32 4.05 -14.49
CA SER A 76 -4.59 2.82 -14.80
C SER A 76 -3.28 2.72 -14.03
N PHE A 77 -2.54 3.83 -13.92
CA PHE A 77 -1.30 3.93 -13.17
C PHE A 77 -1.55 3.72 -11.67
N LEU A 78 -2.53 4.41 -11.10
CA LEU A 78 -2.85 4.32 -9.67
C LEU A 78 -3.27 2.89 -9.28
N GLN A 79 -4.06 2.22 -10.12
CA GLN A 79 -4.44 0.82 -9.88
C GLN A 79 -3.22 -0.10 -9.87
N GLN A 80 -2.34 0.02 -10.87
CA GLN A 80 -1.11 -0.78 -10.95
C GLN A 80 -0.18 -0.52 -9.76
N GLU A 81 -0.04 0.74 -9.34
CA GLU A 81 0.80 1.12 -8.22
C GLU A 81 0.26 0.59 -6.89
N ILE A 82 -1.06 0.67 -6.65
CA ILE A 82 -1.69 0.09 -5.47
C ILE A 82 -1.45 -1.42 -5.42
N ASP A 83 -1.70 -2.12 -6.54
CA ASP A 83 -1.48 -3.57 -6.63
C ASP A 83 -0.02 -3.95 -6.40
N HIS A 84 0.92 -3.15 -6.92
CA HIS A 84 2.35 -3.33 -6.70
C HIS A 84 2.71 -3.19 -5.22
N LEU A 85 2.29 -2.11 -4.56
CA LEU A 85 2.59 -1.85 -3.16
C LEU A 85 1.96 -2.88 -2.22
N GLU A 86 0.77 -3.39 -2.55
CA GLU A 86 0.13 -4.45 -1.77
C GLU A 86 0.91 -5.77 -1.86
N LYS A 87 1.40 -6.11 -3.05
CA LYS A 87 2.28 -7.28 -3.25
C LYS A 87 3.61 -7.09 -2.54
N GLU A 88 4.22 -5.91 -2.63
CA GLU A 88 5.48 -5.61 -1.93
C GLU A 88 5.31 -5.71 -0.42
N LEU A 89 4.21 -5.18 0.15
CA LEU A 89 3.92 -5.27 1.58
C LEU A 89 3.73 -6.73 2.03
N ALA A 90 3.05 -7.55 1.23
CA ALA A 90 2.87 -8.97 1.50
C ALA A 90 4.21 -9.75 1.41
N ALA A 91 5.02 -9.47 0.39
CA ALA A 91 6.34 -10.07 0.20
C ALA A 91 7.28 -9.69 1.35
N THR A 92 7.36 -8.40 1.70
CA THR A 92 8.18 -7.92 2.82
C THR A 92 7.76 -8.59 4.14
N ARG A 93 6.45 -8.82 4.34
CA ARG A 93 5.97 -9.56 5.51
C ARG A 93 6.46 -11.00 5.51
N ALA A 94 6.39 -11.68 4.37
CA ALA A 94 6.83 -13.06 4.23
C ALA A 94 8.35 -13.18 4.50
N GLU A 95 9.15 -12.27 3.94
CA GLU A 95 10.59 -12.18 4.18
C GLU A 95 10.90 -11.92 5.66
N TYR A 96 10.18 -10.98 6.29
CA TYR A 96 10.36 -10.67 7.70
C TYR A 96 10.08 -11.87 8.61
N VAL A 97 9.02 -12.63 8.31
CA VAL A 97 8.70 -13.87 9.04
C VAL A 97 9.75 -14.94 8.78
N HIS A 98 10.21 -15.09 7.53
CA HIS A 98 11.22 -16.06 7.13
C HIS A 98 12.55 -15.83 7.84
N ASN A 99 13.06 -14.59 7.82
CA ASN A 99 14.30 -14.20 8.48
C ASN A 99 14.23 -14.45 9.99
N ARG A 100 13.05 -14.30 10.60
CA ARG A 100 12.83 -14.62 12.02
C ARG A 100 12.79 -16.13 12.31
N SER A 101 12.28 -16.95 11.39
CA SER A 101 12.27 -18.42 11.53
C SER A 101 13.62 -19.07 11.24
N GLY A 102 14.48 -18.44 10.42
CA GLY A 102 15.82 -18.93 10.07
C GLY A 102 16.89 -18.69 11.15
N ASP A 103 16.70 -17.68 12.02
CA ASP A 103 17.64 -17.35 13.11
C ASP A 103 17.49 -18.26 14.37
N SER A 104 16.73 -19.35 14.28
CA SER A 104 16.61 -20.35 15.37
C SER A 104 17.60 -21.52 15.28
N GLU A 105 18.47 -21.55 14.25
CA GLU A 105 19.54 -22.54 14.08
C GLU A 105 20.90 -21.84 13.91
N ALA A 106 21.40 -21.20 14.98
CA ALA A 106 22.81 -20.82 15.12
C ALA A 106 23.20 -20.70 16.60
#